data_AF-A0AA40X920-F1
#
_entry.id   AF-A0AA40X920-F1
#
_cell.length_a   1.000
_cell.length_b   1.000
_cell.length_c   1.000
_cell.angle_alpha   90.00
_cell.angle_beta   90.00
_cell.angle_gamma   90.00
#
_symmetry.space_group_name_H-M   'P 1'
#
loop_
_entity.id
_entity.type
_entity.pdbx_description
1 polymer ?
#
loop_
_entity_poly.entity_id
_entity_poly.type
_entity_poly.pdbx_seq_one_letter_code
_entity_poly.pdbx_strand_id
1 'polypeptide(L)'
;MDGLDQALIHEYIFINKKIDRIKRALGYAKKMFNNQSFIGSSLAYTDEGATPIRPPRIEDAVISFVDLEQLYSQTIIILEFKKYQFRKFVRNLSVEQCTQLMNNNMEQKLEVKVMNEIRQIEEACGHRFGLYVKEAIEQPINNEDVLSTMEQVLGMSV
;
A
#
# COMPACT_ATOMS: atom_id res chain seq x y z
N MET A 1 -1.50 -0.44 23.06
CA MET A 1 -1.41 -0.52 21.61
C MET A 1 -2.72 -1.06 21.03
N ASP A 2 -3.23 -0.47 19.95
CA ASP A 2 -4.32 -1.08 19.17
C ASP A 2 -3.78 -2.28 18.36
N GLY A 3 -4.63 -3.27 18.05
CA GLY A 3 -4.25 -4.43 17.24
C GLY A 3 -3.78 -4.03 15.83
N LEU A 4 -4.28 -2.90 15.32
CA LEU A 4 -3.87 -2.33 14.03
C LEU A 4 -2.43 -1.83 14.05
N ASP A 5 -2.04 -1.07 15.09
CA ASP A 5 -0.68 -0.57 15.27
C ASP A 5 0.32 -1.73 15.35
N GLN A 6 -0.06 -2.80 16.05
CA GLN A 6 0.76 -4.00 16.20
C GLN A 6 1.00 -4.70 14.86
N ALA A 7 -0.03 -4.77 14.00
CA ALA A 7 0.07 -5.33 12.66
C ALA A 7 0.97 -4.49 11.75
N LEU A 8 0.89 -3.16 11.87
CA LEU A 8 1.70 -2.21 11.10
C LEU A 8 3.20 -2.36 11.44
N ILE A 9 3.53 -2.41 12.73
CA ILE A 9 4.92 -2.66 13.18
C ILE A 9 5.43 -3.99 12.63
N HIS A 10 4.62 -5.04 12.74
CA HIS A 10 4.96 -6.36 12.22
C HIS A 10 5.20 -6.33 10.71
N GLU A 11 4.39 -5.59 9.94
CA GLU A 11 4.63 -5.39 8.51
C GLU A 11 6.00 -4.77 8.23
N TYR A 12 6.38 -3.73 8.96
CA TYR A 12 7.67 -3.06 8.80
C TYR A 12 8.86 -3.96 9.18
N ILE A 13 8.74 -4.74 10.26
CA ILE A 13 9.75 -5.74 10.65
C ILE A 13 9.96 -6.77 9.54
N PHE A 14 8.87 -7.25 8.93
CA PHE A 14 8.90 -8.30 7.90
C PHE A 14 8.81 -7.77 6.46
N ILE A 15 9.10 -6.49 6.24
CA ILE A 15 8.94 -5.85 4.93
C ILE A 15 9.78 -6.52 3.83
N ASN A 16 10.95 -7.06 4.16
CA ASN A 16 11.77 -7.87 3.24
C ASN A 16 11.02 -9.10 2.73
N LYS A 17 10.41 -9.86 3.65
CA LYS A 17 9.63 -11.05 3.28
C LYS A 17 8.44 -10.70 2.38
N LYS A 18 7.82 -9.54 2.61
CA LYS A 18 6.74 -9.01 1.77
C LYS A 18 7.24 -8.66 0.37
N ILE A 19 8.36 -7.95 0.25
CA ILE A 19 9.01 -7.63 -1.04
C ILE A 19 9.35 -8.92 -1.80
N ASP A 20 9.99 -9.90 -1.15
CA ASP A 20 10.40 -11.15 -1.78
C ASP A 20 9.20 -12.00 -2.23
N ARG A 21 8.09 -11.95 -1.47
CA ARG A 21 6.84 -12.60 -1.86
C ARG A 21 6.28 -11.99 -3.14
N ILE A 22 6.27 -10.66 -3.24
CA ILE A 22 5.76 -9.95 -4.41
C ILE A 22 6.66 -10.18 -5.63
N LYS A 23 7.99 -10.12 -5.46
CA LYS A 23 8.96 -10.44 -6.53
C LYS A 23 8.74 -11.87 -7.08
N ARG A 24 8.51 -12.84 -6.20
CA ARG A 24 8.18 -14.22 -6.61
C ARG A 24 6.84 -14.31 -7.33
N ALA A 25 5.80 -13.63 -6.83
CA ALA A 25 4.50 -13.58 -7.47
C ALA A 25 4.57 -12.98 -8.88
N LEU A 26 5.29 -11.87 -9.06
CA LEU A 26 5.55 -11.27 -10.37
C LEU A 26 6.32 -12.21 -11.30
N GLY A 27 7.36 -12.89 -10.79
CA GLY A 27 8.12 -13.88 -11.55
C GLY A 27 7.26 -15.07 -11.98
N TYR A 28 6.31 -15.49 -11.15
CA TYR A 28 5.35 -16.55 -11.49
C TYR A 28 4.34 -16.08 -12.54
N ALA A 29 3.79 -14.87 -12.40
CA ALA A 29 2.87 -14.28 -13.38
C ALA A 29 3.53 -14.16 -14.77
N LYS A 30 4.79 -13.71 -14.82
CA LYS A 30 5.60 -13.68 -16.05
C LYS A 30 5.73 -15.04 -16.71
N LYS A 31 6.04 -16.07 -15.92
CA LYS A 31 6.13 -17.45 -16.43
C LYS A 31 4.79 -17.95 -16.95
N MET A 32 3.71 -17.69 -16.22
CA MET A 32 2.37 -18.11 -16.62
C MET A 32 1.94 -17.46 -17.93
N PHE A 33 2.13 -16.15 -18.07
CA PHE A 33 1.83 -15.43 -19.29
C PHE A 33 2.65 -15.96 -20.48
N ASN A 34 3.96 -16.13 -20.32
CA ASN A 34 4.83 -16.62 -21.40
C ASN A 34 4.55 -18.08 -21.80
N ASN A 35 4.05 -18.90 -20.87
CA ASN A 35 3.71 -20.30 -21.12
C ASN A 35 2.24 -20.47 -21.54
N GLN A 36 1.46 -19.40 -21.59
CA GLN A 36 0.05 -19.46 -21.95
C GLN A 36 -0.08 -19.77 -23.45
N SER A 37 -0.78 -20.86 -23.77
CA SER A 37 -1.16 -21.13 -25.16
C SER A 37 -2.32 -20.22 -25.53
N PHE A 38 -2.05 -19.22 -26.36
CA PHE A 38 -3.08 -18.39 -26.98
C PHE A 38 -3.80 -19.09 -28.13
N ILE A 39 -3.28 -20.26 -28.54
CA ILE A 39 -3.91 -21.16 -29.49
C ILE A 39 -4.69 -22.20 -28.68
N GLY A 40 -6.01 -22.07 -28.66
CA GLY A 40 -6.90 -23.09 -28.11
C GLY A 40 -7.00 -24.28 -29.08
N SER A 41 -7.02 -25.50 -28.54
CA SER A 41 -7.41 -26.66 -29.34
C SER A 41 -8.84 -26.48 -29.82
N SER A 42 -9.11 -26.71 -31.11
CA SER A 42 -10.47 -26.73 -31.67
C SER A 42 -11.36 -27.81 -31.05
N LEU A 43 -10.77 -28.71 -30.25
CA LEU A 43 -11.42 -29.81 -29.53
C LEU A 43 -11.51 -29.58 -28.01
N ALA A 44 -11.13 -28.39 -27.51
CA ALA A 44 -11.30 -28.10 -26.09
C ALA A 44 -12.76 -27.74 -25.80
N TYR A 45 -13.45 -28.56 -25.02
CA TYR A 45 -14.82 -28.32 -24.54
C TYR A 45 -14.85 -28.33 -23.02
N THR A 46 -15.83 -27.65 -22.43
CA THR A 46 -16.10 -27.68 -20.99
C THR A 46 -16.46 -29.11 -20.54
N ASP A 47 -16.41 -29.39 -19.24
CA ASP A 47 -16.71 -30.73 -18.69
C ASP A 47 -18.14 -31.21 -19.04
N GLU A 48 -19.04 -30.28 -19.34
CA GLU A 48 -20.40 -30.55 -19.81
C GLU A 48 -20.47 -30.90 -21.32
N GLY A 49 -19.34 -30.83 -22.04
CA GLY A 49 -19.20 -31.16 -23.46
C GLY A 49 -19.91 -30.22 -24.45
N ALA A 50 -20.75 -29.30 -23.95
CA ALA A 50 -21.63 -28.48 -24.78
C ALA A 50 -20.98 -27.18 -25.28
N THR A 51 -19.98 -26.65 -24.58
CA THR A 51 -19.37 -25.36 -24.92
C THR A 51 -17.87 -25.48 -25.17
N PRO A 52 -17.35 -25.01 -26.31
CA PRO A 52 -15.92 -25.01 -26.55
C PRO A 52 -15.22 -24.01 -25.61
N ILE A 53 -14.13 -24.44 -24.96
CA ILE A 53 -13.26 -23.59 -24.16
C ILE A 53 -12.54 -22.67 -25.13
N ARG A 54 -12.96 -21.41 -25.17
CA ARG A 54 -12.27 -20.38 -25.94
C ARG A 54 -11.10 -19.85 -25.10
N PRO A 55 -9.87 -19.83 -25.64
CA PRO A 55 -8.78 -19.13 -24.97
C PRO A 55 -9.18 -17.66 -24.80
N PRO A 56 -8.73 -17.00 -23.72
CA PRO A 56 -8.92 -15.56 -23.60
C PRO A 56 -8.30 -14.86 -24.81
N ARG A 57 -8.93 -13.76 -25.23
CA ARG A 57 -8.40 -12.93 -26.30
C ARG A 57 -7.00 -12.47 -25.92
N ILE A 58 -6.08 -12.50 -26.88
CA ILE A 58 -4.67 -12.15 -26.65
C ILE A 58 -4.58 -10.73 -26.10
N GLU A 59 -5.41 -9.82 -26.63
CA GLU A 59 -5.47 -8.43 -26.22
C GLU A 59 -5.80 -8.31 -24.73
N ASP A 60 -6.84 -9.00 -24.26
CA ASP A 60 -7.29 -8.95 -22.86
C ASP A 60 -6.23 -9.53 -21.91
N ALA A 61 -5.56 -10.62 -22.32
CA ALA A 61 -4.51 -11.25 -21.54
C ALA A 61 -3.25 -10.35 -21.44
N VAL A 62 -2.87 -9.69 -22.54
CA VAL A 62 -1.75 -8.73 -22.56
C VAL A 62 -2.07 -7.54 -21.65
N ILE A 63 -3.25 -6.93 -21.78
CA ILE A 63 -3.68 -5.80 -20.94
C ILE A 63 -3.63 -6.19 -19.47
N SER A 64 -4.26 -7.31 -19.11
CA SER A 64 -4.30 -7.80 -17.73
C SER A 64 -2.89 -8.06 -17.16
N PHE A 65 -2.00 -8.61 -17.98
CA PHE A 65 -0.62 -8.88 -17.57
C PHE A 65 0.17 -7.59 -17.36
N VAL A 66 0.05 -6.61 -18.25
CA VAL A 66 0.72 -5.30 -18.13
C VAL A 66 0.25 -4.56 -16.89
N ASP A 67 -1.06 -4.52 -16.63
CA ASP A 67 -1.63 -3.89 -15.43
C ASP A 67 -1.11 -4.57 -14.15
N LEU A 68 -1.08 -5.90 -14.13
CA LEU A 68 -0.54 -6.67 -13.01
C LEU A 68 0.96 -6.43 -12.80
N GLU A 69 1.74 -6.38 -13.88
CA GLU A 69 3.18 -6.08 -13.83
C GLU A 69 3.42 -4.67 -13.28
N GLN A 70 2.66 -3.69 -13.75
CA GLN A 70 2.75 -2.32 -13.29
C GLN A 70 2.40 -2.22 -11.81
N LEU A 71 1.30 -2.85 -11.38
CA LEU A 71 0.86 -2.87 -9.99
C LEU A 71 1.93 -3.48 -9.06
N TYR A 72 2.47 -4.65 -9.41
CA TYR A 72 3.52 -5.28 -8.61
C TYR A 72 4.80 -4.46 -8.59
N SER A 73 5.21 -3.89 -9.73
CA SER A 73 6.41 -3.06 -9.82
C SER A 73 6.27 -1.81 -8.95
N GLN A 74 5.15 -1.10 -9.04
CA GLN A 74 4.85 0.06 -8.20
C GLN A 74 4.82 -0.32 -6.72
N THR A 75 4.19 -1.44 -6.37
CA THR A 75 4.14 -1.94 -4.99
C THR A 75 5.53 -2.22 -4.44
N ILE A 76 6.41 -2.85 -5.24
CA ILE A 76 7.81 -3.10 -4.86
C ILE A 76 8.54 -1.79 -4.59
N ILE A 77 8.40 -0.80 -5.48
CA ILE A 77 9.05 0.52 -5.32
C ILE A 77 8.61 1.20 -4.03
N ILE A 78 7.31 1.18 -3.73
CA ILE A 78 6.75 1.74 -2.50
C ILE A 78 7.33 1.03 -1.26
N LEU A 79 7.33 -0.30 -1.25
CA LEU A 79 7.85 -1.08 -0.13
C LEU A 79 9.36 -0.90 0.06
N GLU A 80 10.13 -0.76 -1.03
CA GLU A 80 11.57 -0.49 -0.96
C GLU A 80 11.86 0.90 -0.37
N PHE A 81 11.02 1.90 -0.69
CA PHE A 81 11.10 3.21 -0.04
C PHE A 81 10.82 3.14 1.46
N LYS A 82 9.70 2.51 1.86
CA LYS A 82 9.34 2.32 3.28
C LYS A 82 10.45 1.61 4.04
N LYS A 83 10.98 0.52 3.47
CA LYS A 83 12.12 -0.25 4.02
C LYS A 83 13.35 0.63 4.21
N TYR A 84 13.69 1.44 3.22
CA TYR A 84 14.86 2.30 3.28
C TYR A 84 14.77 3.31 4.42
N GLN A 85 13.63 3.98 4.57
CA GLN A 85 13.43 4.96 5.64
C GLN A 85 13.39 4.29 7.02
N PHE A 86 12.65 3.19 7.16
CA PHE A 86 12.60 2.46 8.42
C PHE A 86 13.97 1.92 8.85
N ARG A 87 14.80 1.48 7.89
CA ARG A 87 16.17 1.05 8.17
C ARG A 87 17.03 2.19 8.72
N LYS A 88 16.82 3.45 8.31
CA LYS A 88 17.53 4.59 8.90
C LYS A 88 17.14 4.80 10.35
N PHE A 89 15.86 4.72 10.66
CA PHE A 89 15.37 4.79 12.02
C PHE A 89 15.96 3.68 12.91
N VAL A 90 15.90 2.43 12.45
CA VAL A 90 16.43 1.28 13.20
C VAL A 90 17.93 1.41 13.47
N ARG A 91 18.71 2.00 12.55
CA ARG A 91 20.14 2.26 12.77
C ARG A 91 20.44 3.24 13.91
N ASN A 92 19.46 4.07 14.27
CA ASN A 92 19.58 5.04 15.37
C ASN A 92 19.10 4.47 16.72
N LEU A 93 18.62 3.23 16.75
CA LEU A 93 18.23 2.54 17.97
C LEU A 93 19.43 1.84 18.62
N SER A 94 19.40 1.70 19.94
CA SER A 94 20.36 0.84 20.63
C SER A 94 20.14 -0.64 20.28
N VAL A 95 21.14 -1.49 20.51
CA VAL A 95 21.03 -2.94 20.30
C VAL A 95 19.90 -3.54 21.15
N GLU A 96 19.72 -3.05 22.37
CA GLU A 96 18.64 -3.47 23.26
C GLU A 96 17.26 -3.10 22.69
N GLN A 97 17.10 -1.85 22.23
CA GLN A 97 15.86 -1.40 21.59
C GLN A 97 15.54 -2.18 20.30
N CYS A 98 16.57 -2.53 19.52
CA CYS A 98 16.39 -3.39 18.34
C CYS A 98 15.89 -4.78 18.73
N THR A 99 16.42 -5.33 19.82
CA THR A 99 16.01 -6.65 20.35
C THR A 99 14.58 -6.60 20.86
N GLN A 100 14.22 -5.55 21.59
CA GLN A 100 12.85 -5.30 22.05
C GLN A 100 11.86 -5.19 20.88
N LEU A 101 12.23 -4.45 19.82
CA LEU A 101 11.44 -4.30 18.60
C LEU A 101 11.21 -5.65 17.90
N MET A 102 12.27 -6.45 17.72
CA MET A 102 12.19 -7.75 17.04
C MET A 102 11.38 -8.79 17.82
N ASN A 103 11.46 -8.77 19.15
CA ASN A 103 10.73 -9.69 20.03
C ASN A 103 9.32 -9.20 20.39
N ASN A 104 8.91 -8.04 19.86
CA ASN A 104 7.65 -7.39 20.19
C ASN A 104 7.42 -7.20 21.70
N ASN A 105 8.49 -6.90 22.43
CA ASN A 105 8.46 -6.64 23.87
C ASN A 105 9.08 -5.27 24.14
N MET A 106 8.48 -4.25 23.55
CA MET A 106 8.95 -2.87 23.61
C MET A 106 8.46 -2.17 24.86
N GLU A 107 9.33 -1.36 25.45
CA GLU A 107 8.88 -0.37 26.43
C GLU A 107 7.98 0.68 25.78
N GLN A 108 7.01 1.20 26.53
CA GLN A 108 6.01 2.15 26.01
C GLN A 108 6.64 3.39 25.33
N LYS A 109 7.78 3.89 25.81
CA LYS A 109 8.49 5.00 25.18
C LYS A 109 9.04 4.65 23.80
N LEU A 110 9.60 3.44 23.66
CA LEU A 110 10.10 2.94 22.39
C LEU A 110 8.94 2.69 21.42
N GLU A 111 7.85 2.12 21.92
CA GLU A 111 6.63 1.86 21.15
C GLU A 111 6.09 3.14 20.47
N VAL A 112 5.86 4.20 21.26
CA VAL A 112 5.39 5.50 20.75
C VAL A 112 6.36 6.07 19.72
N LYS A 113 7.67 5.94 19.97
CA LYS A 113 8.72 6.40 19.05
C LYS A 113 8.67 5.65 17.72
N VAL A 114 8.54 4.33 17.75
CA VAL A 114 8.44 3.47 16.55
C VAL A 114 7.18 3.83 15.75
N MET A 115 6.03 3.97 16.40
CA MET A 115 4.78 4.31 15.73
C MET A 115 4.79 5.70 15.11
N ASN A 116 5.34 6.69 15.80
CA ASN A 116 5.49 8.04 15.24
C ASN A 116 6.37 8.03 13.98
N GLU A 117 7.47 7.29 14.00
CA GLU A 117 8.32 7.14 12.82
C GLU A 117 7.57 6.46 11.67
N ILE A 118 6.86 5.36 11.94
CA ILE A 118 6.10 4.66 10.90
C ILE A 118 5.06 5.60 10.28
N ARG A 119 4.34 6.39 11.08
CA ARG A 119 3.37 7.39 10.57
C ARG A 119 4.03 8.41 9.64
N GLN A 120 5.19 8.95 10.02
CA GLN A 120 5.95 9.86 9.17
C GLN A 120 6.41 9.21 7.85
N ILE A 121 6.78 7.93 7.89
CA ILE A 121 7.16 7.17 6.69
C ILE A 121 5.94 6.96 5.79
N GLU A 122 4.79 6.56 6.35
CA GLU A 122 3.54 6.42 5.60
C GLU A 122 3.14 7.76 4.97
N GLU A 123 3.31 8.86 5.70
CA GLU A 123 2.99 10.20 5.19
C GLU A 123 3.89 10.62 4.03
N ALA A 124 5.20 10.49 4.23
CA ALA A 124 6.17 10.73 3.16
C ALA A 124 5.93 9.81 1.94
N CYS A 125 5.49 8.58 2.17
CA CYS A 125 5.14 7.64 1.11
C CYS A 125 3.90 8.11 0.34
N GLY A 126 2.86 8.53 1.05
CA GLY A 126 1.64 9.07 0.45
C GLY A 126 1.91 10.29 -0.44
N HIS A 127 2.74 11.23 0.03
CA HIS A 127 3.14 12.39 -0.78
C HIS A 127 4.00 12.02 -1.98
N ARG A 128 5.01 11.16 -1.78
CA ARG A 128 5.96 10.81 -2.84
C ARG A 128 5.31 10.06 -4.00
N PHE A 129 4.34 9.19 -3.70
CA PHE A 129 3.72 8.31 -4.70
C PHE A 129 2.28 8.69 -5.04
N GLY A 130 1.78 9.82 -4.52
CA GLY A 130 0.42 10.29 -4.79
C GLY A 130 -0.68 9.35 -4.29
N LEU A 131 -0.45 8.63 -3.18
CA LEU A 131 -1.39 7.65 -2.63
C LEU A 131 -2.51 8.30 -1.81
N TYR A 132 -2.37 9.58 -1.49
CA TYR A 132 -3.46 10.34 -0.91
C TYR A 132 -4.54 10.52 -1.95
N VAL A 133 -5.72 9.97 -1.66
CA VAL A 133 -6.95 10.52 -2.21
C VAL A 133 -6.95 11.97 -1.73
N LYS A 134 -6.92 12.93 -2.67
CA LYS A 134 -7.47 14.25 -2.36
C LYS A 134 -8.91 13.96 -2.00
N GLU A 135 -9.21 13.74 -0.72
CA GLU A 135 -10.50 14.14 -0.22
C GLU A 135 -10.57 15.61 -0.62
N ALA A 136 -11.33 15.89 -1.67
CA ALA A 136 -11.87 17.21 -1.83
C ALA A 136 -12.62 17.40 -0.52
N ILE A 137 -11.97 18.05 0.44
CA ILE A 137 -12.66 18.61 1.58
C ILE A 137 -13.49 19.70 0.92
N GLU A 138 -14.64 19.32 0.37
CA GLU A 138 -15.81 20.17 0.42
C GLU A 138 -16.05 20.35 1.92
N GLN A 139 -15.24 21.21 2.55
CA GLN A 139 -15.72 21.86 3.74
C GLN A 139 -16.97 22.56 3.24
N PRO A 140 -18.18 22.20 3.71
CA PRO A 140 -19.26 23.13 3.57
C PRO A 140 -18.72 24.38 4.25
N ILE A 141 -18.40 25.41 3.47
CA ILE A 141 -18.19 26.74 4.01
C ILE A 141 -19.54 27.04 4.62
N ASN A 142 -19.64 26.78 5.93
CA ASN A 142 -20.83 27.10 6.68
C ASN A 142 -20.81 28.62 6.73
N ASN A 143 -21.47 29.26 5.76
CA ASN A 143 -21.41 30.71 5.57
C ASN A 143 -21.84 31.47 6.83
N GLU A 144 -22.54 30.80 7.76
CA GLU A 144 -22.88 31.28 9.10
C GLU A 144 -21.64 31.51 9.99
N ASP A 145 -20.61 30.67 9.91
CA ASP A 145 -19.37 30.84 10.70
C ASP A 145 -18.50 31.97 10.14
N VAL A 146 -18.54 32.19 8.82
CA VAL A 146 -17.86 33.32 8.16
C VAL A 146 -18.60 34.63 8.45
N LEU A 147 -19.93 34.64 8.43
CA LEU A 147 -20.74 35.82 8.77
C LEU A 147 -20.61 36.19 10.25
N SER A 148 -20.66 35.21 11.16
CA SER A 148 -20.51 35.49 12.60
C SER A 148 -19.11 36.02 12.94
N THR A 149 -18.05 35.49 12.31
CA THR A 149 -16.70 36.02 12.48
C THR A 149 -16.55 37.42 11.87
N MET A 150 -17.19 37.71 10.74
CA MET A 150 -17.21 39.06 10.15
C MET A 150 -17.99 40.05 11.02
N GLU A 151 -19.14 39.68 11.57
CA GLU A 151 -19.94 40.51 12.49
C GLU A 151 -19.19 40.82 13.78
N GLN A 152 -18.49 39.82 14.33
CA GLN A 152 -17.69 39.96 15.54
C GLN A 152 -16.45 40.85 15.35
N VAL A 153 -15.84 40.82 14.16
CA VAL A 153 -14.68 41.68 13.80
C VAL A 153 -15.12 43.09 13.42
N LEU A 154 -16.27 43.26 12.77
CA LEU A 154 -16.79 44.55 12.32
C LEU A 154 -17.62 45.28 13.38
N GLY A 155 -17.90 44.65 14.52
CA GLY A 155 -18.58 45.27 15.66
C GLY A 155 -20.03 45.68 15.35
N MET A 156 -20.67 45.03 14.38
CA MET A 156 -22.04 45.33 14.00
C MET A 156 -22.98 44.51 14.90
N SER A 157 -23.58 45.18 15.90
CA SER A 157 -24.68 44.64 16.69
C SER A 157 -26.00 45.22 16.18
N VAL A 158 -27.03 44.39 16.08
CA VAL A 158 -28.44 44.85 16.04
C VAL A 158 -28.93 44.98 17.48
#